data_AF-A0A960RIU3-F1
#
_entry.id   AF-A0A960RIU3-F1
#
_cell.length_a   1.000
_cell.length_b   1.000
_cell.length_c   1.000
_cell.angle_alpha   90.00
_cell.angle_beta   90.00
_cell.angle_gamma   90.00
#
_symmetry.space_group_name_H-M   'P 1'
#
loop_
_entity.id
_entity.type
_entity.pdbx_description
1 polymer ?
#
loop_
_entity_poly.entity_id
_entity_poly.type
_entity_poly.pdbx_seq_one_letter_code
_entity_poly.pdbx_strand_id
1 'polypeptide(L)'
;MKTRAFILTILGAVGLAGPAWAQAADVFPPLRREATMKLAGELLAPRDFSVKPENAVSPFAPPAFDQPDPEELRAQREAAAAAAAAGVVAKPTSDRGVLEKLAELIVPSGIVRLGGREILLFGQKKLKVGDRLTITFEGSDYDLDITAIGANTFTLRYNREEITRSIKPGKQP
;
A
#
# COMPACT_ATOMS: atom_id res chain seq x y z
N MET A 1 61.09 -67.97 76.60
CA MET A 1 59.86 -67.62 75.85
C MET A 1 60.18 -66.39 74.99
N LYS A 2 60.76 -66.54 73.80
CA LYS A 2 60.13 -66.69 72.47
C LYS A 2 59.10 -65.61 72.11
N THR A 3 59.49 -64.77 71.13
CA THR A 3 58.68 -64.13 70.05
C THR A 3 57.67 -63.03 70.44
N ARG A 4 57.48 -61.90 69.74
CA ARG A 4 57.79 -61.48 68.36
C ARG A 4 57.79 -59.94 68.27
N ALA A 5 58.70 -59.38 67.49
CA ALA A 5 58.64 -58.03 66.95
C ALA A 5 57.63 -57.96 65.80
N PHE A 6 56.90 -56.84 65.68
CA PHE A 6 56.09 -56.52 64.51
C PHE A 6 56.40 -55.09 64.07
N ILE A 7 57.20 -54.98 63.02
CA ILE A 7 57.52 -53.72 62.33
C ILE A 7 56.46 -53.56 61.24
N LEU A 8 55.64 -52.52 61.31
CA LEU A 8 54.67 -52.16 60.28
C LEU A 8 55.23 -50.99 59.46
N THR A 9 55.73 -51.30 58.27
CA THR A 9 56.20 -50.35 57.26
C THR A 9 54.99 -49.81 56.50
N ILE A 10 54.64 -48.53 56.64
CA ILE A 10 53.66 -47.85 55.79
C ILE A 10 54.42 -46.98 54.77
N LEU A 11 54.32 -47.40 53.52
CA LEU A 11 54.85 -46.75 52.33
C LEU A 11 53.99 -45.52 52.00
N GLY A 12 54.54 -44.31 52.18
CA GLY A 12 53.85 -43.06 51.88
C GLY A 12 53.88 -42.74 50.38
N ALA A 13 52.72 -42.79 49.73
CA ALA A 13 52.55 -42.33 48.36
C ALA A 13 52.51 -40.79 48.32
N VAL A 14 53.47 -40.18 47.63
CA VAL A 14 53.49 -38.75 47.31
C VAL A 14 52.55 -38.52 46.13
N GLY A 15 51.36 -37.98 46.39
CA GLY A 15 50.43 -37.52 45.37
C GLY A 15 50.81 -36.12 44.88
N LEU A 16 51.17 -36.00 43.60
CA LEU A 16 51.32 -34.74 42.88
C LEU A 16 49.94 -34.08 42.72
N ALA A 17 49.60 -33.11 43.57
CA ALA A 17 48.45 -32.23 43.38
C ALA A 17 48.90 -30.96 42.66
N GLY A 18 48.70 -30.88 41.34
CA GLY A 18 48.79 -29.63 40.59
C GLY A 18 47.47 -28.83 40.72
N PRO A 19 47.51 -27.50 40.85
CA PRO A 19 46.29 -26.69 40.85
C PRO A 19 45.71 -26.63 39.43
N ALA A 20 44.55 -27.24 39.22
CA ALA A 20 43.74 -27.01 38.03
C ALA A 20 43.16 -25.58 38.10
N TRP A 21 43.69 -24.66 37.30
CA TRP A 21 43.07 -23.36 37.09
C TRP A 21 41.74 -23.55 36.37
N ALA A 22 40.64 -23.25 37.05
CA ALA A 22 39.31 -23.27 36.48
C ALA A 22 39.21 -22.24 35.35
N GLN A 23 38.96 -22.70 34.12
CA GLN A 23 38.64 -21.81 33.01
C GLN A 23 37.31 -21.11 33.35
N ALA A 24 37.33 -19.79 33.51
CA ALA A 24 36.13 -19.01 33.68
C ALA A 24 35.29 -19.16 32.40
N ALA A 25 34.14 -19.81 32.51
CA ALA A 25 33.23 -19.93 31.37
C ALA A 25 32.68 -18.55 31.00
N ASP A 26 32.63 -18.23 29.70
CA ASP A 26 32.00 -17.01 29.15
C ASP A 26 30.48 -16.94 29.40
N VAL A 27 29.93 -17.97 30.01
CA VAL A 27 28.52 -18.13 30.31
C VAL A 27 28.28 -17.91 31.79
N PHE A 28 27.32 -17.03 32.10
CA PHE A 28 26.94 -16.75 33.48
C PHE A 28 26.53 -18.02 34.25
N PRO A 29 26.73 -18.02 35.59
CA PRO A 29 26.26 -19.09 36.45
C PRO A 29 24.78 -19.41 36.20
N PRO A 30 24.36 -20.69 36.32
CA PRO A 30 23.02 -21.14 35.95
C PRO A 30 21.90 -20.32 36.59
N LEU A 31 22.04 -19.98 37.88
CA LEU A 31 21.07 -19.19 38.63
C LEU A 31 20.82 -17.79 38.03
N ARG A 32 21.84 -17.15 37.46
CA ARG A 32 21.68 -15.84 36.79
C ARG A 32 21.02 -15.99 35.42
N ARG A 33 21.33 -17.06 34.70
CA ARG A 33 20.70 -17.35 33.41
C ARG A 33 19.21 -17.61 33.55
N GLU A 34 18.80 -18.34 34.57
CA GLU A 34 17.38 -18.59 34.88
C GLU A 34 16.62 -17.28 35.13
N ALA A 35 17.20 -16.37 35.92
CA ALA A 35 16.60 -15.06 36.16
C ALA A 35 16.44 -14.23 34.88
N THR A 36 17.47 -14.21 34.01
CA THR A 36 17.41 -13.50 32.72
C THR A 36 16.40 -14.13 31.75
N MET A 37 16.36 -15.46 31.68
CA MET A 37 15.40 -16.18 30.82
C MET A 37 13.95 -15.94 31.26
N LYS A 38 13.72 -15.91 32.57
CA LYS A 38 12.40 -15.60 33.12
C LYS A 38 11.95 -14.18 32.75
N LEU A 39 12.82 -13.19 32.95
CA LEU A 39 12.54 -11.79 32.59
C LEU A 39 12.32 -11.61 31.08
N ALA A 40 13.14 -12.27 30.26
CA ALA A 40 12.95 -12.26 28.81
C ALA A 40 11.60 -12.86 28.41
N GLY A 41 11.18 -13.96 29.05
CA GLY A 41 9.87 -14.56 28.85
C GLY A 41 8.72 -13.63 29.24
N GLU A 42 8.85 -12.90 30.35
CA GLU A 42 7.85 -11.91 30.79
C GLU A 42 7.71 -10.73 29.81
N LEU A 43 8.83 -10.27 29.22
CA LEU A 43 8.82 -9.17 28.25
C LEU A 43 8.33 -9.58 26.85
N LEU A 44 8.56 -10.84 26.46
CA LEU A 44 8.10 -11.40 25.21
C LEU A 44 6.62 -11.83 25.25
N ALA A 45 6.02 -11.90 26.44
CA ALA A 45 4.61 -12.22 26.59
C ALA A 45 3.77 -11.19 25.79
N PRO A 46 2.85 -11.65 24.91
CA PRO A 46 1.97 -10.77 24.15
C PRO A 46 1.19 -9.86 25.10
N ARG A 47 1.52 -8.58 25.11
CA ARG A 47 0.79 -7.58 25.90
C ARG A 47 -0.31 -7.01 25.04
N ASP A 48 -1.52 -7.01 25.57
CA ASP A 48 -2.65 -6.42 24.89
C ASP A 48 -2.57 -4.89 24.99
N PHE A 49 -2.30 -4.24 23.86
CA PHE A 49 -2.27 -2.78 23.73
C PHE A 49 -3.61 -2.22 23.20
N SER A 50 -4.65 -3.06 23.07
CA SER A 50 -5.92 -2.68 22.44
C SER A 50 -6.79 -1.75 23.29
N VAL A 51 -6.51 -1.60 24.57
CA VAL A 51 -7.28 -0.70 25.45
C VAL A 51 -6.74 0.73 25.33
N LYS A 52 -7.05 1.38 24.21
CA LYS A 52 -7.08 2.84 24.18
C LYS A 52 -8.18 3.29 25.15
N PRO A 53 -7.90 4.17 26.13
CA PRO A 53 -8.96 4.71 26.96
C PRO A 53 -9.97 5.42 26.05
N GLU A 54 -11.26 5.10 26.15
CA GLU A 54 -12.30 5.66 25.28
C GLU A 54 -12.32 7.20 25.30
N ASN A 55 -11.84 7.80 26.39
CA ASN A 55 -11.76 9.25 26.59
C ASN A 55 -10.35 9.84 26.44
N ALA A 56 -9.40 9.10 25.85
CA ALA A 56 -8.05 9.61 25.62
C ALA A 56 -8.04 10.61 24.45
N VAL A 57 -8.09 11.91 24.78
CA VAL A 57 -7.82 12.99 23.83
C VAL A 57 -6.37 12.87 23.34
N SER A 58 -6.18 12.84 22.02
CA SER A 58 -4.84 12.77 21.43
C SER A 58 -4.10 14.09 21.70
N PRO A 59 -2.91 14.07 22.34
CA PRO A 59 -2.12 15.29 22.54
C PRO A 59 -1.58 15.87 21.23
N PHE A 60 -1.60 15.10 20.14
CA PHE A 60 -1.11 15.50 18.82
C PHE A 60 -2.22 15.78 17.81
N ALA A 61 -3.49 15.59 18.19
CA ALA A 61 -4.64 15.85 17.35
C ALA A 61 -5.78 16.41 18.20
N PRO A 62 -5.71 17.70 18.59
CA PRO A 62 -6.82 18.34 19.28
C PRO A 62 -8.08 18.34 18.37
N PRO A 63 -9.28 18.40 18.94
CA PRO A 63 -10.54 18.26 18.18
C PRO A 63 -10.77 19.31 17.08
N ALA A 64 -10.01 20.41 17.08
CA ALA A 64 -10.07 21.47 16.08
C ALA A 64 -8.89 21.45 15.08
N PHE A 65 -8.00 20.46 15.13
CA PHE A 65 -6.79 20.43 14.28
C PHE A 65 -7.11 20.30 12.79
N ASP A 66 -8.12 19.50 12.44
CA ASP A 66 -8.53 19.27 11.05
C ASP A 66 -9.64 20.23 10.58
N GLN A 67 -10.06 21.17 11.43
CA GLN A 67 -11.11 22.12 11.08
C GLN A 67 -10.47 23.30 10.32
N PRO A 68 -10.90 23.61 9.09
CA PRO A 68 -10.40 24.75 8.36
C PRO A 68 -10.78 26.04 9.09
N ASP A 69 -9.82 26.95 9.21
CA ASP A 69 -10.04 28.24 9.85
C ASP A 69 -11.11 29.05 9.09
N PRO A 70 -11.85 29.94 9.77
CA PRO A 70 -12.88 30.76 9.13
C PRO A 70 -12.34 31.67 8.02
N GLU A 71 -11.08 32.09 8.11
CA GLU A 71 -10.37 32.83 7.05
C GLU A 71 -10.08 31.93 5.83
N GLU A 72 -9.64 30.69 6.04
CA GLU A 72 -9.42 29.74 4.94
C GLU A 72 -10.72 29.40 4.22
N LEU A 73 -11.82 29.24 4.97
CA LEU A 73 -13.16 29.04 4.40
C LEU A 73 -13.62 30.24 3.57
N ARG A 74 -13.28 31.47 3.97
CA ARG A 74 -13.58 32.68 3.18
C ARG A 74 -12.76 32.69 1.89
N ALA A 75 -11.46 32.45 1.98
CA ALA A 75 -10.57 32.39 0.81
C ALA A 75 -11.00 31.30 -0.19
N GLN A 76 -11.41 30.12 0.30
CA GLN A 76 -11.93 29.05 -0.56
C GLN A 76 -13.23 29.44 -1.27
N ARG A 77 -14.15 30.14 -0.59
CA ARG A 77 -15.41 30.60 -1.19
C ARG A 77 -15.17 31.70 -2.22
N GLU A 78 -14.28 32.64 -1.93
CA GLU A 78 -13.90 33.70 -2.87
C GLU A 78 -13.20 33.11 -4.10
N ALA A 79 -12.29 32.16 -3.91
CA ALA A 79 -11.65 31.43 -5.00
C ALA A 79 -12.66 30.62 -5.84
N ALA A 80 -13.63 29.95 -5.19
CA ALA A 80 -14.68 29.22 -5.89
C ALA A 80 -15.62 30.17 -6.67
N ALA A 81 -15.97 31.32 -6.11
CA ALA A 81 -16.78 32.34 -6.78
C ALA A 81 -16.03 32.95 -7.97
N ALA A 82 -14.73 33.23 -7.82
CA ALA A 82 -13.88 33.70 -8.91
C ALA A 82 -13.72 32.65 -10.03
N ALA A 83 -13.53 31.37 -9.66
CA ALA A 83 -13.46 30.27 -10.62
C ALA A 83 -14.78 30.08 -11.38
N ALA A 84 -15.92 30.17 -10.68
CA ALA A 84 -17.25 30.10 -11.30
C ALA A 84 -17.51 31.30 -12.24
N ALA A 85 -17.13 32.52 -11.84
CA ALA A 85 -17.22 33.71 -12.68
C ALA A 85 -16.30 33.64 -13.90
N ALA A 86 -15.15 32.97 -13.78
CA ALA A 86 -14.21 32.73 -14.87
C ALA A 86 -14.58 31.50 -15.74
N GLY A 87 -15.68 30.80 -15.45
CA GLY A 87 -16.08 29.60 -16.18
C GLY A 87 -15.10 28.42 -16.05
N VAL A 88 -14.27 28.42 -15.01
CA VAL A 88 -13.30 27.35 -14.75
C VAL A 88 -14.07 26.16 -14.17
N VAL A 89 -14.40 25.20 -15.04
CA VAL A 89 -14.95 23.91 -14.61
C VAL A 89 -13.87 23.21 -13.79
N ALA A 90 -14.25 22.70 -12.61
CA ALA A 90 -13.33 21.98 -11.75
C ALA A 90 -12.73 20.79 -12.49
N LYS A 91 -11.42 20.82 -12.70
CA LYS A 91 -10.69 19.74 -13.37
C LYS A 91 -10.95 18.44 -12.63
N PRO A 92 -11.31 17.34 -13.32
CA PRO A 92 -11.57 16.07 -12.64
C PRO A 92 -10.31 15.64 -11.87
N THR A 93 -10.46 15.44 -10.56
CA THR A 93 -9.34 15.14 -9.65
C THR A 93 -8.76 13.73 -9.85
N SER A 94 -9.41 12.87 -10.64
CA SER A 94 -9.00 11.49 -10.89
C SER A 94 -9.03 11.14 -12.38
N ASP A 95 -8.10 10.29 -12.82
CA ASP A 95 -8.04 9.74 -14.19
C ASP A 95 -9.37 9.12 -14.61
N ARG A 96 -10.06 8.46 -13.67
CA ARG A 96 -11.40 7.91 -13.87
C ARG A 96 -12.43 8.99 -14.21
N GLY A 97 -12.43 10.10 -13.45
CA GLY A 97 -13.33 11.22 -13.69
C GLY A 97 -13.07 11.90 -15.03
N VAL A 98 -11.79 12.03 -15.44
CA VAL A 98 -11.42 12.54 -16.77
C VAL A 98 -11.95 11.59 -17.85
N LEU A 99 -11.72 10.29 -17.71
CA LEU A 99 -12.16 9.28 -18.67
C LEU A 99 -13.69 9.26 -18.82
N GLU A 100 -14.44 9.45 -17.73
CA GLU A 100 -15.90 9.55 -17.78
C GLU A 100 -16.36 10.77 -18.58
N LYS A 101 -15.74 11.94 -18.36
CA LYS A 101 -16.04 13.17 -19.13
C LYS A 101 -15.66 13.04 -20.61
N LEU A 102 -14.50 12.47 -20.90
CA LEU A 102 -14.08 12.19 -22.28
C LEU A 102 -15.04 11.21 -22.95
N ALA A 103 -15.46 10.15 -22.24
CA ALA A 103 -16.39 9.15 -22.76
C ALA A 103 -17.81 9.70 -23.01
N GLU A 104 -18.22 10.80 -22.36
CA GLU A 104 -19.47 11.51 -22.68
C GLU A 104 -19.37 12.29 -24.00
N LEU A 105 -18.20 12.83 -24.30
CA LEU A 105 -17.95 13.58 -25.54
C LEU A 105 -17.81 12.67 -26.76
N ILE A 106 -17.33 11.45 -26.55
CA ILE A 106 -17.09 10.47 -27.62
C ILE A 106 -18.41 9.82 -28.02
N VAL A 107 -19.00 10.33 -29.10
CA VAL A 107 -20.18 9.74 -29.73
C VAL A 107 -19.76 9.03 -31.02
N PRO A 108 -19.53 7.71 -31.00
CA PRO A 108 -19.24 6.96 -32.21
C PRO A 108 -20.47 6.90 -33.12
N SER A 109 -20.24 7.00 -34.43
CA SER A 109 -21.29 6.92 -35.45
C SER A 109 -21.81 5.49 -35.64
N GLY A 110 -21.01 4.48 -35.31
CA GLY A 110 -21.37 3.07 -35.46
C GLY A 110 -20.17 2.14 -35.52
N ILE A 111 -20.43 0.87 -35.83
CA ILE A 111 -19.41 -0.17 -36.02
C ILE A 111 -19.61 -0.77 -37.40
N VAL A 112 -18.50 -1.03 -38.10
CA VAL A 112 -18.50 -1.78 -39.35
C VAL A 112 -17.62 -3.00 -39.18
N ARG A 113 -18.10 -4.15 -39.66
CA ARG A 113 -17.29 -5.37 -39.79
C ARG A 113 -16.66 -5.41 -41.17
N LEU A 114 -15.34 -5.39 -41.22
CA LEU A 114 -14.58 -5.53 -42.46
C LEU A 114 -13.57 -6.67 -42.32
N GLY A 115 -13.73 -7.72 -43.12
CA GLY A 115 -12.81 -8.87 -43.10
C GLY A 115 -12.75 -9.59 -41.75
N GLY A 116 -13.89 -9.68 -41.04
CA GLY A 116 -13.99 -10.33 -39.73
C GLY A 116 -13.48 -9.50 -38.55
N ARG A 117 -13.04 -8.26 -38.77
CA ARG A 117 -12.60 -7.34 -37.71
C ARG A 117 -13.64 -6.24 -37.49
N GLU A 118 -13.89 -5.91 -36.23
CA GLU A 118 -14.77 -4.82 -35.84
C GLU A 118 -14.00 -3.50 -35.88
N ILE A 119 -14.56 -2.50 -36.55
CA ILE A 119 -13.99 -1.17 -36.70
C ILE A 119 -15.00 -0.17 -36.14
N LEU A 120 -14.56 0.65 -35.19
CA LEU A 120 -15.34 1.74 -34.61
C LEU A 120 -15.25 2.96 -35.53
N LEU A 121 -16.40 3.50 -35.91
CA LEU A 121 -16.49 4.73 -36.68
C LEU A 121 -16.65 5.91 -35.71
N PHE A 122 -15.68 6.80 -35.70
CA PHE A 122 -15.70 8.03 -34.90
C PHE A 122 -15.52 9.25 -35.81
N GLY A 123 -16.63 9.91 -36.15
CA GLY A 123 -16.64 10.96 -37.16
C GLY A 123 -16.11 10.45 -38.51
N GLN A 124 -14.98 10.99 -38.96
CA GLN A 124 -14.29 10.55 -40.18
C GLN A 124 -13.20 9.50 -39.93
N LYS A 125 -12.86 9.22 -38.67
CA LYS A 125 -11.81 8.28 -38.30
C LYS A 125 -12.39 6.86 -38.18
N LYS A 126 -11.62 5.90 -38.71
CA LYS A 126 -11.91 4.46 -38.61
C LYS A 126 -10.90 3.86 -37.64
N LEU A 127 -11.35 3.46 -36.47
CA LEU A 127 -10.49 3.01 -35.38
C LEU A 127 -10.69 1.52 -35.13
N LYS A 128 -9.59 0.80 -34.90
CA LYS A 128 -9.55 -0.62 -34.57
C LYS A 128 -9.21 -0.81 -33.10
N VAL A 129 -9.38 -2.03 -32.60
CA VAL A 129 -8.83 -2.43 -31.30
C VAL A 129 -7.31 -2.25 -31.33
N GLY A 130 -6.79 -1.51 -30.35
CA GLY A 130 -5.39 -1.12 -30.22
C GLY A 130 -5.04 0.25 -30.79
N ASP A 131 -5.95 0.90 -31.53
CA ASP A 131 -5.70 2.24 -32.05
C ASP A 131 -5.82 3.31 -30.95
N ARG A 132 -5.08 4.41 -31.15
CA ARG A 132 -5.08 5.60 -30.30
C ARG A 132 -5.98 6.70 -30.84
N LEU A 133 -6.76 7.30 -29.96
CA LEU A 133 -7.64 8.43 -30.22
C LEU A 133 -7.23 9.61 -29.36
N THR A 134 -6.66 10.64 -30.00
CA THR A 134 -6.37 11.92 -29.35
C THR A 134 -7.61 12.81 -29.37
N ILE A 135 -7.99 13.33 -28.20
CA ILE A 135 -9.11 14.25 -28.01
C ILE A 135 -8.67 15.45 -27.20
N THR A 136 -8.99 16.64 -27.69
CA THR A 136 -8.79 17.88 -26.94
C THR A 136 -9.99 18.13 -26.03
N PHE A 137 -9.75 18.20 -24.72
CA PHE A 137 -10.77 18.52 -23.71
C PHE A 137 -10.19 19.55 -22.72
N GLU A 138 -10.93 20.62 -22.44
CA GLU A 138 -10.49 21.71 -21.54
C GLU A 138 -9.11 22.29 -21.91
N GLY A 139 -8.78 22.34 -23.20
CA GLY A 139 -7.50 22.86 -23.71
C GLY A 139 -6.29 21.93 -23.52
N SER A 140 -6.51 20.69 -23.08
CA SER A 140 -5.48 19.64 -22.99
C SER A 140 -5.80 18.51 -23.96
N ASP A 141 -4.76 17.94 -24.58
CA ASP A 141 -4.89 16.77 -25.45
C ASP A 141 -4.74 15.49 -24.62
N TYR A 142 -5.71 14.59 -24.77
CA TYR A 142 -5.75 13.30 -24.09
C TYR A 142 -5.70 12.17 -25.12
N ASP A 143 -4.76 11.25 -24.94
CA ASP A 143 -4.62 10.06 -25.76
C ASP A 143 -5.36 8.88 -25.11
N LEU A 144 -6.32 8.33 -25.83
CA LEU A 144 -7.15 7.21 -25.40
C LEU A 144 -6.85 5.98 -26.26
N ASP A 145 -6.70 4.82 -25.63
CA ASP A 145 -6.58 3.55 -26.36
C ASP A 145 -7.95 2.87 -26.48
N ILE A 146 -8.25 2.28 -27.64
CA ILE A 146 -9.42 1.41 -27.80
C ILE A 146 -9.00 -0.02 -27.43
N THR A 147 -9.49 -0.54 -26.30
CA THR A 147 -9.11 -1.88 -25.83
C THR A 147 -10.04 -2.98 -26.31
N ALA A 148 -11.31 -2.66 -26.52
CA ALA A 148 -12.29 -3.61 -27.04
C ALA A 148 -13.36 -2.90 -27.88
N ILE A 149 -13.81 -3.60 -28.92
CA ILE A 149 -14.99 -3.24 -29.71
C ILE A 149 -15.86 -4.50 -29.69
N GLY A 150 -17.12 -4.34 -29.29
CA GLY A 150 -18.16 -5.37 -29.34
C GLY A 150 -19.32 -4.91 -30.20
N ALA A 151 -20.34 -5.74 -30.38
CA ALA A 151 -21.42 -5.47 -31.36
C ALA A 151 -22.15 -4.13 -31.18
N ASN A 152 -22.34 -3.65 -29.94
CA ASN A 152 -22.94 -2.35 -29.64
C ASN A 152 -22.22 -1.62 -28.50
N THR A 153 -21.02 -2.06 -28.14
CA THR A 153 -20.23 -1.49 -27.05
C THR A 153 -18.81 -1.27 -27.50
N PHE A 154 -18.14 -0.33 -26.84
CA PHE A 154 -16.73 -0.09 -27.01
C PHE A 154 -16.10 0.21 -25.65
N THR A 155 -14.85 -0.16 -25.50
CA THR A 155 -14.07 0.07 -24.29
C THR A 155 -12.91 0.99 -24.61
N LEU A 156 -12.83 2.06 -23.83
CA LEU A 156 -11.75 3.04 -23.88
C LEU A 156 -10.88 2.88 -22.64
N ARG A 157 -9.58 3.07 -22.82
CA ARG A 157 -8.61 3.13 -21.75
C ARG A 157 -7.90 4.48 -21.75
N TYR A 158 -7.81 5.07 -20.57
CA TYR A 158 -6.93 6.20 -20.29
C TYR A 158 -5.98 5.80 -19.16
N ASN A 159 -4.68 5.86 -19.42
CA ASN A 159 -3.64 5.38 -18.50
C ASN A 159 -3.88 3.92 -18.04
N ARG A 160 -4.45 3.73 -16.85
CA ARG A 160 -4.75 2.42 -16.23
C ARG A 160 -6.25 2.19 -16.00
N GLU A 161 -7.08 3.17 -16.34
CA GLU A 161 -8.53 3.13 -16.14
C GLU A 161 -9.24 2.74 -17.43
N GLU A 162 -10.25 1.89 -17.32
CA GLU A 162 -11.04 1.43 -18.47
C GLU A 162 -12.53 1.71 -18.27
N ILE A 163 -13.18 2.21 -19.32
CA ILE A 163 -14.62 2.44 -19.34
C ILE A 163 -15.25 1.78 -20.55
N THR A 164 -16.30 1.01 -20.31
CA THR A 164 -17.11 0.40 -21.37
C THR A 164 -18.38 1.22 -21.55
N ARG A 165 -18.67 1.60 -22.80
CA ARG A 165 -19.84 2.40 -23.18
C ARG A 165 -20.61 1.72 -24.28
N SER A 166 -21.92 1.92 -24.29
CA SER A 166 -22.78 1.52 -25.39
C SER A 166 -22.79 2.58 -26.49
N ILE A 167 -22.85 2.11 -27.72
CA ILE A 167 -23.05 2.94 -28.89
C ILE A 167 -24.55 3.22 -28.94
N LYS A 168 -24.94 4.46 -28.65
CA LYS A 168 -26.31 4.89 -28.92
C LYS A 168 -26.49 4.84 -30.45
N PRO A 169 -27.45 4.07 -30.98
CA PRO A 169 -27.67 4.03 -32.41
C PRO A 169 -28.09 5.43 -32.87
N GLY A 170 -27.33 6.01 -33.80
CA GLY A 170 -27.72 7.21 -34.48
C GLY A 170 -29.03 6.95 -35.23
N LYS A 171 -30.00 7.86 -35.07
CA LYS A 171 -31.26 7.86 -35.79
C LYS A 171 -30.94 7.90 -37.30
N GLN A 172 -31.10 6.78 -38.00
CA GLN A 172 -30.98 6.73 -39.45
C GLN A 172 -32.12 7.58 -40.07
N PRO A 173 -31.84 8.42 -41.09
CA PRO A 173 -32.88 9.13 -41.84
C PRO A 173 -33.71 8.18 -42.71
#